data_AF-D0NHA0-F1
#
_entry.id   AF-D0NHA0-F1
#
_cell.length_a   1.000
_cell.length_b   1.000
_cell.length_c   1.000
_cell.angle_alpha   90.00
_cell.angle_beta   90.00
_cell.angle_gamma   90.00
#
_symmetry.space_group_name_H-M   'P 1'
#
loop_
_entity.id
_entity.type
_entity.pdbx_description
1 polymer ?
#
loop_
_entity_poly.entity_id
_entity_poly.type
_entity_poly.pdbx_seq_one_letter_code
_entity_poly.pdbx_strand_id
1 'polypeptide(L)'
;METAADAAEKTQAFAHRLVEFADYEKCVKYFTERQIDFDRANVVGWSVLMSVCASGRDDLVGFVADRTTAVDCATNTNRTTVLHLTAMSKNTRVMEELVATAERKEKLQRIIDQPNAHDDTGAHWRRLE
;
A
#
# COMPACT_ATOMS: atom_id res chain seq x y z
N MET A 1 -0.28 25.30 -21.15
CA MET A 1 1.08 24.68 -21.15
C MET A 1 1.13 23.84 -19.90
N GLU A 2 1.35 22.53 -20.01
CA GLU A 2 1.42 21.64 -18.84
C GLU A 2 2.68 21.96 -18.03
N THR A 3 2.55 22.10 -16.71
CA THR A 3 3.71 22.37 -15.85
C THR A 3 4.39 21.06 -15.45
N ALA A 4 5.66 21.13 -15.03
CA ALA A 4 6.37 19.97 -14.49
C ALA A 4 5.66 19.38 -13.26
N ALA A 5 4.99 20.22 -12.46
CA ALA A 5 4.20 19.79 -11.31
C ALA A 5 2.96 18.98 -11.73
N ASP A 6 2.26 19.42 -12.79
CA ASP A 6 1.10 18.68 -13.32
C ASP A 6 1.51 17.30 -13.85
N ALA A 7 2.67 17.20 -14.51
CA ALA A 7 3.20 15.94 -15.00
C ALA A 7 3.62 14.99 -13.87
N ALA A 8 4.22 15.53 -12.79
CA ALA A 8 4.56 14.76 -11.60
C ALA A 8 3.30 14.24 -10.89
N GLU A 9 2.27 15.06 -10.76
CA GLU A 9 1.00 14.64 -10.17
C GLU A 9 0.32 13.53 -10.99
N LYS A 10 0.28 13.66 -12.32
CA LYS A 10 -0.24 12.60 -13.19
C LYS A 10 0.58 11.31 -13.09
N THR A 11 1.90 11.44 -12.94
CA THR A 11 2.81 10.31 -12.75
C THR A 11 2.51 9.56 -11.45
N GLN A 12 2.35 10.30 -10.35
CA GLN A 12 1.97 9.73 -9.06
C GLN A 12 0.57 9.10 -9.12
N ALA A 13 -0.42 9.80 -9.66
CA ALA A 13 -1.79 9.30 -9.77
C ALA A 13 -1.86 8.01 -10.61
N PHE A 14 -1.06 7.94 -11.68
CA PHE A 14 -1.00 6.74 -12.51
C PHE A 14 -0.38 5.54 -11.79
N ALA A 15 0.59 5.75 -10.88
CA ALA A 15 1.17 4.67 -10.08
C ALA A 15 0.12 3.89 -9.27
N HIS A 16 -0.86 4.59 -8.67
CA HIS A 16 -1.97 3.95 -7.94
C HIS A 16 -2.86 3.09 -8.84
N ARG A 17 -3.13 3.53 -10.06
CA ARG A 17 -4.01 2.81 -11.00
C ARG A 17 -3.28 1.67 -11.71
N LEU A 18 -1.98 1.84 -11.98
CA LEU A 18 -1.17 0.88 -12.75
C LEU A 18 -1.21 -0.53 -12.15
N VAL A 19 -1.16 -0.63 -10.82
CA VAL A 19 -1.12 -1.91 -10.10
C VAL A 19 -2.40 -2.74 -10.23
N GLU A 20 -3.50 -2.12 -10.63
CA GLU A 20 -4.79 -2.80 -10.81
C GLU A 20 -4.83 -3.67 -12.07
N PHE A 21 -3.99 -3.39 -13.07
CA PHE A 21 -4.11 -4.04 -14.39
C PHE A 21 -2.79 -4.45 -15.03
N ALA A 22 -1.65 -3.86 -14.66
CA ALA A 22 -0.37 -4.19 -15.28
C ALA A 22 0.30 -5.39 -14.61
N ASP A 23 1.07 -6.15 -15.39
CA ASP A 23 1.92 -7.22 -14.85
C ASP A 23 3.06 -6.69 -13.96
N TYR A 24 3.70 -7.59 -13.23
CA TYR A 24 4.81 -7.31 -12.32
C TYR A 24 5.90 -6.47 -12.98
N GLU A 25 6.38 -6.89 -14.15
CA GLU A 25 7.50 -6.27 -14.85
C GLU A 25 7.20 -4.82 -15.23
N LYS A 26 6.01 -4.53 -15.74
CA LYS A 26 5.59 -3.16 -16.07
C LYS A 26 5.44 -2.28 -14.83
N CYS A 27 4.89 -2.81 -13.74
CA CYS A 27 4.80 -2.07 -12.48
C CYS A 27 6.19 -1.71 -11.95
N VAL A 28 7.09 -2.69 -11.83
CA VAL A 28 8.46 -2.48 -11.33
C VAL A 28 9.24 -1.54 -12.24
N LYS A 29 9.13 -1.69 -13.56
CA LYS A 29 9.76 -0.78 -14.51
C LYS A 29 9.27 0.65 -14.31
N TYR A 30 7.96 0.85 -14.23
CA TYR A 30 7.39 2.18 -14.03
C TYR A 30 7.85 2.81 -12.71
N PHE A 31 7.81 2.05 -11.62
CA PHE A 31 8.24 2.49 -10.29
C PHE A 31 9.75 2.79 -10.20
N THR A 32 10.57 2.19 -11.07
CA THR A 32 12.02 2.42 -11.09
C THR A 32 12.40 3.57 -12.00
N GLU A 33 11.72 3.74 -13.14
CA GLU A 33 12.02 4.78 -14.13
C GLU A 33 11.37 6.13 -13.81
N ARG A 34 10.33 6.15 -12.95
CA ARG A 34 9.59 7.35 -12.58
C ARG A 34 9.85 7.72 -11.13
N GLN A 35 9.79 9.02 -10.85
CA GLN A 35 9.88 9.56 -9.49
C GLN A 35 8.53 9.35 -8.79
N ILE A 36 8.35 8.18 -8.18
CA ILE A 36 7.18 7.85 -7.38
C ILE A 36 7.53 8.03 -5.91
N ASP A 37 6.72 8.82 -5.21
CA ASP A 37 6.81 8.95 -3.77
C ASP A 37 5.93 7.87 -3.13
N PHE A 38 6.58 6.86 -2.52
CA PHE A 38 5.89 5.73 -1.88
C PHE A 38 5.24 6.08 -0.54
N ASP A 39 5.60 7.23 0.04
CA ASP A 39 5.10 7.72 1.32
C ASP A 39 4.02 8.79 1.15
N ARG A 40 3.80 9.26 -0.08
CA ARG A 40 2.73 10.20 -0.39
C ARG A 40 1.41 9.49 -0.65
N ALA A 41 0.43 9.79 0.20
CA ALA A 41 -0.96 9.41 -0.05
C ALA A 41 -1.59 10.26 -1.18
N ASN A 42 -2.49 9.64 -1.94
CA ASN A 42 -3.33 10.35 -2.90
C ASN A 42 -4.44 11.15 -2.21
N VAL A 43 -5.27 11.84 -3.00
CA VAL A 43 -6.34 12.73 -2.51
C VAL A 43 -7.41 12.06 -1.64
N VAL A 44 -7.50 10.73 -1.64
CA VAL A 44 -8.43 9.96 -0.80
C VAL A 44 -7.74 9.26 0.38
N GLY A 45 -6.46 9.54 0.60
CA GLY A 45 -5.68 9.00 1.72
C GLY A 45 -5.05 7.62 1.46
N TRP A 46 -5.00 7.18 0.20
CA TRP A 46 -4.38 5.89 -0.13
C TRP A 46 -2.89 6.07 -0.44
N SER A 47 -2.04 5.25 0.18
CA SER A 47 -0.66 5.06 -0.29
C SER A 47 -0.59 4.08 -1.46
N VAL A 48 0.54 4.04 -2.17
CA VAL A 48 0.74 3.05 -3.25
C VAL A 48 0.68 1.62 -2.67
N LEU A 49 1.18 1.41 -1.45
CA LEU A 49 1.09 0.12 -0.77
C LEU A 49 -0.38 -0.30 -0.52
N MET A 50 -1.25 0.64 -0.14
CA MET A 50 -2.68 0.37 0.02
C MET A 50 -3.31 -0.07 -1.31
N SER A 51 -2.97 0.58 -2.43
CA SER A 51 -3.42 0.17 -3.77
C SER A 51 -2.99 -1.26 -4.09
N VAL A 52 -1.71 -1.61 -3.87
CA VAL A 52 -1.17 -2.96 -4.11
C VAL A 52 -1.89 -4.02 -3.28
N CYS A 53 -2.06 -3.79 -1.97
CA CYS A 53 -2.71 -4.73 -1.08
C CYS A 53 -4.19 -4.93 -1.42
N ALA A 54 -4.91 -3.84 -1.73
CA ALA A 54 -6.32 -3.90 -2.14
C ALA A 54 -6.51 -4.61 -3.49
N SER A 55 -5.55 -4.48 -4.40
CA SER A 55 -5.55 -5.20 -5.69
C SER A 55 -5.16 -6.68 -5.56
N GLY A 56 -4.82 -7.16 -4.36
CA GLY A 56 -4.49 -8.57 -4.15
C GLY A 56 -3.13 -8.99 -4.72
N ARG A 57 -2.21 -8.04 -4.93
CA ARG A 57 -0.94 -8.22 -5.67
C ARG A 57 0.19 -8.72 -4.78
N ASP A 58 0.15 -9.98 -4.35
CA ASP A 58 1.20 -10.57 -3.50
C ASP A 58 2.60 -10.46 -4.14
N ASP A 59 2.68 -10.56 -5.47
CA ASP A 59 3.89 -10.36 -6.27
C ASP A 59 4.56 -8.98 -6.11
N LEU A 60 3.79 -7.92 -5.78
CA LEU A 60 4.29 -6.56 -5.65
C LEU A 60 4.41 -6.06 -4.20
N VAL A 61 3.73 -6.70 -3.25
CA VAL A 61 3.68 -6.24 -1.84
C VAL A 61 5.08 -6.01 -1.31
N GLY A 62 5.99 -6.97 -1.48
CA GLY A 62 7.34 -6.85 -0.96
C GLY A 62 8.11 -5.67 -1.56
N PHE A 63 8.07 -5.52 -2.89
CA PHE A 63 8.74 -4.45 -3.61
C PHE A 63 8.33 -3.05 -3.10
N VAL A 64 7.03 -2.87 -2.87
CA VAL A 64 6.46 -1.58 -2.44
C VAL A 64 6.64 -1.38 -0.93
N ALA A 65 6.38 -2.40 -0.11
CA ALA A 65 6.50 -2.32 1.35
C ALA A 65 7.95 -2.01 1.80
N ASP A 66 8.95 -2.49 1.07
CA ASP A 66 10.36 -2.19 1.36
C ASP A 66 10.67 -0.70 1.14
N ARG A 67 9.98 -0.04 0.21
CA ARG A 67 10.15 1.38 -0.15
C ARG A 67 9.22 2.33 0.59
N THR A 68 8.20 1.82 1.27
CA THR A 68 7.28 2.61 2.09
C THR A 68 7.77 2.68 3.54
N THR A 69 7.82 3.89 4.08
CA THR A 69 8.05 4.18 5.50
C THR A 69 6.78 4.71 6.20
N ALA A 70 5.94 5.47 5.49
CA ALA A 70 4.68 6.03 5.98
C ALA A 70 3.53 4.99 5.92
N VAL A 71 3.66 3.91 6.70
CA VAL A 71 2.67 2.84 6.76
C VAL A 71 1.37 3.24 7.49
N ASP A 72 1.39 4.37 8.19
CA ASP A 72 0.26 4.98 8.91
C ASP A 72 -0.72 5.76 8.02
N CYS A 73 -0.48 5.78 6.70
CA CYS A 73 -1.48 6.23 5.73
C CYS A 73 -2.82 5.53 5.97
N ALA A 74 -3.91 6.32 5.92
CA ALA A 74 -5.25 5.84 6.14
C ALA A 74 -6.24 6.58 5.25
N THR A 75 -7.31 5.90 4.84
CA THR A 75 -8.36 6.52 4.03
C THR A 75 -9.03 7.67 4.77
N ASN A 76 -9.35 8.76 4.06
CA ASN A 76 -9.92 9.96 4.68
C ASN A 76 -11.30 9.71 5.31
N THR A 77 -12.08 8.77 4.75
CA THR A 77 -13.48 8.54 5.15
C THR A 77 -13.63 7.56 6.31
N ASN A 78 -12.88 6.46 6.31
CA ASN A 78 -13.03 5.38 7.29
C ASN A 78 -11.76 5.12 8.10
N ARG A 79 -10.70 5.92 7.94
CA ARG A 79 -9.38 5.67 8.55
C ARG A 79 -8.87 4.25 8.31
N THR A 80 -9.19 3.69 7.15
CA THR A 80 -8.79 2.32 6.77
C THR A 80 -7.30 2.34 6.43
N THR A 81 -6.49 1.61 7.20
CA THR A 81 -5.04 1.46 6.95
C THR A 81 -4.74 0.30 6.00
N VAL A 82 -3.47 0.14 5.61
CA VAL A 82 -3.00 -1.02 4.82
C VAL A 82 -3.37 -2.36 5.47
N LEU A 83 -3.29 -2.49 6.80
CA LEU A 83 -3.61 -3.76 7.48
C LEU A 83 -5.09 -4.14 7.33
N HIS A 84 -6.00 -3.16 7.38
CA HIS A 84 -7.42 -3.41 7.15
C HIS A 84 -7.68 -3.91 5.72
N LEU A 85 -7.08 -3.26 4.72
CA LEU A 85 -7.21 -3.65 3.32
C LEU A 85 -6.67 -5.06 3.07
N THR A 86 -5.51 -5.37 3.63
CA THR A 86 -4.91 -6.70 3.52
C THR A 86 -5.76 -7.77 4.19
N ALA A 87 -6.35 -7.50 5.36
CA ALA A 87 -7.25 -8.43 6.03
C ALA A 87 -8.55 -8.68 5.24
N MET A 88 -9.01 -7.72 4.43
CA MET A 88 -10.15 -7.87 3.52
C MET A 88 -9.77 -8.46 2.15
N SER A 89 -8.48 -8.64 1.87
CA SER A 89 -8.02 -9.18 0.59
C SER A 89 -8.46 -10.62 0.42
N LYS A 90 -8.91 -10.97 -0.79
CA LYS A 90 -9.23 -12.35 -1.16
C LYS A 90 -7.98 -13.21 -1.30
N ASN A 91 -6.82 -12.59 -1.51
CA ASN A 91 -5.54 -13.26 -1.66
C ASN A 91 -4.79 -13.23 -0.32
N THR A 92 -4.79 -14.35 0.39
CA THR A 92 -4.16 -14.47 1.72
C THR A 92 -2.63 -14.28 1.66
N ARG A 93 -2.00 -14.53 0.51
CA ARG A 93 -0.56 -14.33 0.32
C ARG A 93 -0.12 -12.88 0.45
N VAL A 94 -1.05 -11.93 0.24
CA VAL A 94 -0.76 -10.50 0.46
C VAL A 94 -0.34 -10.26 1.91
N MET A 95 -1.01 -10.90 2.88
CA MET A 95 -0.62 -10.79 4.28
C MET A 95 0.73 -11.46 4.52
N GLU A 96 0.91 -12.68 4.01
CA GLU A 96 2.17 -13.44 4.13
C GLU A 96 3.37 -12.61 3.64
N GLU A 97 3.27 -11.98 2.48
CA GLU A 97 4.31 -11.11 1.92
C GLU A 97 4.50 -9.81 2.70
N LEU A 98 3.40 -9.20 3.16
CA LEU A 98 3.43 -7.96 3.94
C LEU A 98 4.15 -8.15 5.28
N VAL A 99 4.10 -9.37 5.84
CA VAL A 99 4.81 -9.74 7.08
C VAL A 99 6.01 -10.68 6.83
N ALA A 100 6.48 -10.84 5.60
CA ALA A 100 7.49 -11.86 5.28
C ALA A 100 8.86 -11.63 5.95
N THR A 101 9.19 -10.38 6.30
CA THR A 101 10.47 -10.03 6.94
C THR A 101 10.27 -9.37 8.30
N ALA A 102 11.30 -9.43 9.15
CA ALA A 102 11.27 -8.79 10.47
C ALA A 102 11.11 -7.28 10.35
N GLU A 103 11.78 -6.66 9.38
CA GLU A 103 11.76 -5.22 9.13
C GLU A 103 10.35 -4.76 8.71
N ARG A 104 9.67 -5.52 7.83
CA ARG A 104 8.29 -5.21 7.45
C ARG A 104 7.33 -5.35 8.64
N LYS A 105 7.48 -6.42 9.44
CA LYS A 105 6.70 -6.60 10.68
C LYS A 105 6.90 -5.43 11.64
N GLU A 106 8.14 -4.97 11.82
CA GLU A 106 8.48 -3.87 12.70
C GLU A 106 7.80 -2.57 12.28
N LYS A 107 7.83 -2.23 10.97
CA LYS A 107 7.11 -1.06 10.43
C LYS A 107 5.62 -1.11 10.82
N LEU A 108 5.00 -2.29 10.66
CA LEU A 108 3.57 -2.49 10.89
C LEU A 108 3.17 -2.49 12.36
N GLN A 109 4.10 -2.67 13.31
CA GLN A 109 3.80 -2.55 14.75
C GLN A 109 3.22 -1.18 15.10
N ARG A 110 3.58 -0.14 14.34
CA ARG A 110 3.08 1.23 14.55
C ARG A 110 1.58 1.38 14.35
N ILE A 111 0.96 0.46 13.60
CA ILE A 111 -0.43 0.58 13.14
C ILE A 111 -1.29 -0.65 13.47
N ILE A 112 -0.73 -1.63 14.19
CA ILE A 112 -1.37 -2.93 14.43
C ILE A 112 -2.67 -2.81 15.23
N ASP A 113 -2.69 -1.94 16.23
CA ASP A 113 -3.85 -1.68 17.09
C ASP A 113 -4.59 -0.38 16.68
N GLN A 114 -4.29 0.18 15.50
CA GLN A 114 -4.94 1.42 15.03
C GLN A 114 -6.38 1.11 14.56
N PRO A 115 -7.42 1.70 15.18
CA PRO A 115 -8.80 1.47 14.77
C PRO A 115 -9.20 2.30 13.55
N ASN A 116 -10.06 1.73 12.70
CA ASN A 116 -10.79 2.46 11.66
C ASN A 116 -11.92 3.32 12.28
N ALA A 117 -12.88 3.85 11.49
CA ALA A 117 -14.01 4.63 12.02
C ALA A 117 -15.09 3.79 12.73
N HIS A 118 -14.99 2.46 12.64
CA HIS A 118 -15.89 1.47 13.25
C HIS A 118 -15.26 0.72 14.42
N ASP A 119 -14.10 1.17 14.91
CA ASP A 119 -13.32 0.50 15.95
C ASP A 119 -12.78 -0.90 15.58
N ASP A 120 -12.80 -1.26 14.29
CA ASP A 120 -12.11 -2.45 13.81
C ASP A 120 -10.60 -2.20 13.79
N THR A 121 -9.82 -3.22 14.15
CA THR A 121 -8.37 -3.25 13.96
C THR A 121 -8.00 -4.16 12.79
N GLY A 122 -7.07 -3.74 11.94
CA GLY A 122 -6.60 -4.53 10.79
C GLY A 122 -5.78 -5.80 11.14
N ALA A 123 -5.50 -6.04 12.42
CA ALA A 123 -4.63 -7.10 12.90
C ALA A 123 -5.34 -8.45 13.16
N HIS A 124 -6.02 -9.01 12.15
CA HIS A 124 -6.60 -10.36 12.31
C HIS A 124 -5.56 -11.51 12.23
N TRP A 125 -4.30 -11.21 11.90
CA TRP A 125 -3.23 -12.20 11.69
C TRP A 125 -2.56 -12.70 12.98
N ARG A 126 -2.86 -12.14 14.17
CA ARG A 126 -2.32 -12.60 15.47
C ARG A 126 -2.74 -14.03 15.87
N ARG A 127 -3.50 -14.74 15.05
CA ARG A 127 -4.02 -16.09 15.34
C ARG A 127 -3.22 -17.23 14.68
N LEU A 128 -2.09 -16.93 14.07
CA LEU A 128 -1.22 -17.91 13.40
C LEU A 128 -0.02 -18.38 14.24
N GLU A 129 -0.09 -18.21 15.56
CA GLU A 129 0.88 -18.81 16.51
C GLU A 129 0.27 -20.01 17.25
#